data_AF-A0A3N4HE05-F1
#
_entry.id   AF-A0A3N4HE05-F1
#
_cell.length_a   1.000
_cell.length_b   1.000
_cell.length_c   1.000
_cell.angle_alpha   90.00
_cell.angle_beta   90.00
_cell.angle_gamma   90.00
#
_symmetry.space_group_name_H-M   'P 1'
#
loop_
_entity.id
_entity.type
_entity.pdbx_description
1 polymer ?
#
loop_
_entity_poly.entity_id
_entity_poly.type
_entity_poly.pdbx_seq_one_letter_code
_entity_poly.pdbx_strand_id
1 'polypeptide(L)'
;MAAHGVHIILPPFGNPGNLPPMPHPSPQNSPPPQINHDGNPPPAPIPNPAPFNPNTEKYMIIRTGDTRQVRRRKRRHNHRLNLLKRAYNRTMIVDRWMKWILLADAETGKRPSKICPNTWTKVINTRRGTWYKIGDKMGFPWWRGQRYGRGKMREEWCDWHNVLGVLTQEEREEV
;
A
#
# COMPACT_ATOMS: atom_id res chain seq x y z
N MET A 1 48.75 -68.01 -8.69
CA MET A 1 49.54 -68.03 -7.45
C MET A 1 49.45 -66.66 -6.81
N ALA A 2 49.18 -66.67 -5.50
CA ALA A 2 49.20 -65.55 -4.55
C ALA A 2 48.14 -64.45 -4.72
N ALA A 3 47.68 -63.75 -3.67
CA ALA A 3 47.41 -64.04 -2.26
C ALA A 3 46.82 -62.73 -1.66
N HIS A 4 45.94 -62.84 -0.66
CA HIS A 4 45.58 -61.82 0.35
C HIS A 4 44.97 -60.49 -0.14
N GLY A 5 44.01 -59.85 0.52
CA GLY A 5 43.34 -60.08 1.79
C GLY A 5 42.17 -59.10 1.87
N VAL A 6 41.05 -59.54 2.42
CA VAL A 6 39.83 -58.72 2.58
C VAL A 6 40.01 -57.84 3.81
N HIS A 7 40.22 -56.54 3.60
CA HIS A 7 40.10 -55.54 4.65
C HIS A 7 38.62 -55.17 4.81
N ILE A 8 38.00 -55.58 5.91
CA ILE A 8 36.69 -55.10 6.34
C ILE A 8 36.89 -53.69 6.90
N ILE A 9 36.37 -52.68 6.18
CA ILE A 9 36.28 -51.30 6.66
C ILE A 9 34.89 -51.12 7.26
N LEU A 10 34.86 -50.77 8.56
CA LEU A 10 33.67 -50.33 9.29
C LEU A 10 33.12 -49.03 8.68
N PRO A 11 31.80 -48.84 8.60
CA PRO A 11 31.23 -47.57 8.13
C PRO A 11 31.49 -46.44 9.15
N PRO A 12 31.87 -45.23 8.71
CA PRO A 12 31.95 -44.09 9.61
C PRO A 12 30.54 -43.59 9.96
N PHE A 13 30.31 -43.52 11.27
CA PHE A 13 29.47 -42.59 12.03
C PHE A 13 28.44 -41.77 11.24
N GLY A 14 27.18 -42.11 11.47
CA GLY A 14 26.04 -41.25 11.18
C GLY A 14 26.17 -39.91 11.89
N ASN A 15 26.04 -38.86 11.10
CA ASN A 15 26.04 -37.46 11.49
C ASN A 15 24.90 -37.17 12.50
N PRO A 16 25.16 -36.69 13.73
CA PRO A 16 24.11 -36.28 14.67
C PRO A 16 23.62 -34.88 14.30
N GLY A 17 22.90 -34.77 13.18
CA GLY A 17 22.52 -33.49 12.59
C GLY A 17 21.02 -33.26 12.37
N ASN A 18 20.16 -34.20 12.76
CA ASN A 18 18.71 -34.07 12.56
C ASN A 18 17.94 -34.34 13.86
N LEU A 19 17.93 -33.35 14.74
CA LEU A 19 16.84 -33.17 15.69
C LEU A 19 15.99 -31.99 15.21
N PRO A 20 14.66 -32.11 15.16
CA PRO A 20 13.79 -30.97 14.88
C PRO A 20 14.00 -29.90 15.98
N PRO A 21 14.03 -28.60 15.64
CA PRO A 21 14.12 -27.57 16.65
C PRO A 21 12.88 -27.61 17.55
N MET A 22 13.10 -27.70 18.86
CA MET A 22 12.02 -27.55 19.84
C MET A 22 11.35 -26.17 19.68
N PRO A 23 10.03 -26.06 19.93
CA PRO A 23 9.38 -24.76 19.99
C PRO A 23 9.98 -23.97 21.16
N HIS A 24 10.64 -22.85 20.84
CA HIS A 24 11.00 -21.84 21.82
C HIS A 24 9.70 -21.26 22.43
N PRO A 25 9.50 -21.29 23.75
CA PRO A 25 8.54 -20.39 24.37
C PRO A 25 9.07 -18.97 24.19
N SER A 26 8.29 -18.11 23.53
CA SER A 26 8.56 -16.67 23.49
C SER A 26 8.77 -16.16 24.92
N PRO A 27 9.77 -15.30 25.20
CA PRO A 27 9.90 -14.69 26.51
C PRO A 27 8.68 -13.77 26.72
N GLN A 28 7.75 -14.27 27.54
CA GLN A 28 6.59 -13.54 27.99
C GLN A 28 7.05 -12.55 29.06
N ASN A 29 7.69 -11.46 28.63
CA ASN A 29 7.94 -10.29 29.47
C ASN A 29 6.62 -9.53 29.68
N SER A 30 5.71 -10.15 30.42
CA SER A 30 4.61 -9.44 31.04
C SER A 30 5.07 -9.04 32.45
N PRO A 31 5.22 -7.75 32.78
CA PRO A 31 5.40 -7.36 34.17
C PRO A 31 4.20 -7.88 34.99
N PRO A 32 4.42 -8.29 36.26
CA PRO A 32 3.32 -8.75 37.10
C PRO A 32 2.25 -7.66 37.21
N PRO A 33 0.95 -8.01 37.26
CA PRO A 33 -0.12 -7.02 37.33
C PRO A 33 0.04 -6.19 38.60
N GLN A 34 0.26 -4.88 38.45
CA GLN A 34 0.20 -3.94 39.55
C GLN A 34 -1.26 -3.85 40.01
N ILE A 35 -1.52 -4.33 41.22
CA ILE A 35 -2.79 -4.15 41.90
C ILE A 35 -2.82 -2.68 42.34
N ASN A 36 -3.73 -1.88 41.78
CA ASN A 36 -3.99 -0.54 42.29
C ASN A 36 -4.48 -0.65 43.75
N HIS A 37 -4.21 0.36 44.58
CA HIS A 37 -4.54 0.37 46.01
C HIS A 37 -6.01 0.06 46.37
N ASP A 38 -6.91 0.05 45.38
CA ASP A 38 -8.35 -0.24 45.52
C ASP A 38 -8.77 -1.66 45.08
N GLY A 39 -7.84 -2.59 44.83
CA GLY A 39 -8.16 -3.99 44.50
C GLY A 39 -8.78 -4.22 43.11
N ASN A 40 -8.95 -3.17 42.31
CA ASN A 40 -9.41 -3.28 40.93
C ASN A 40 -8.23 -3.54 39.98
N PRO A 41 -8.34 -4.54 39.08
CA PRO A 41 -7.36 -4.74 38.04
C PRO A 41 -7.27 -3.48 37.15
N PRO A 42 -6.08 -3.11 36.67
CA PRO A 42 -5.94 -2.00 35.74
C PRO A 42 -6.84 -2.25 34.52
N PRO A 43 -7.42 -1.19 33.91
CA PRO A 43 -8.17 -1.30 32.67
C PRO A 43 -7.32 -2.08 31.65
N ALA A 44 -7.94 -3.06 30.97
CA ALA A 44 -7.25 -3.80 29.92
C ALA A 44 -6.60 -2.80 28.94
N PRO A 45 -5.34 -3.02 28.53
CA PRO A 45 -4.71 -2.19 27.52
C PRO A 45 -5.64 -2.12 26.31
N ILE A 46 -6.01 -0.91 25.91
CA ILE A 46 -6.79 -0.69 24.69
C ILE A 46 -5.98 -1.36 23.56
N PRO A 47 -6.56 -2.28 22.78
CA PRO A 47 -5.83 -2.91 21.68
C PRO A 47 -5.27 -1.82 20.78
N ASN A 48 -3.96 -1.84 20.54
CA ASN A 48 -3.36 -0.95 19.56
C ASN A 48 -4.11 -1.13 18.23
N PRO A 49 -4.59 -0.04 17.60
CA PRO A 49 -5.24 -0.16 16.31
C PRO A 49 -4.27 -0.83 15.33
N ALA A 50 -4.75 -1.84 14.62
CA ALA A 50 -3.94 -2.57 13.66
C ALA A 50 -3.28 -1.59 12.67
N PRO A 51 -2.02 -1.81 12.26
CA PRO A 51 -1.34 -0.94 11.32
C PRO A 51 -2.15 -0.83 10.02
N PHE A 52 -2.28 0.38 9.50
CA PHE A 52 -3.02 0.63 8.26
C PHE A 52 -2.40 -0.17 7.11
N ASN A 53 -3.18 -1.06 6.50
CA ASN A 53 -2.78 -1.76 5.29
C ASN A 53 -3.53 -1.14 4.08
N PRO A 54 -2.85 -0.42 3.18
CA PRO A 54 -3.49 0.26 2.06
C PRO A 54 -4.13 -0.68 1.04
N ASN A 55 -3.77 -1.97 1.05
CA ASN A 55 -4.25 -2.96 0.09
C ASN A 55 -5.55 -3.66 0.55
N THR A 56 -5.84 -3.70 1.85
CA THR A 56 -7.05 -4.35 2.38
C THR A 56 -8.23 -3.38 2.43
N GLU A 57 -7.96 -2.09 2.65
CA GLU A 57 -8.98 -1.06 2.76
C GLU A 57 -9.56 -0.66 1.38
N LYS A 58 -10.88 -0.85 1.24
CA LYS A 58 -11.62 -0.66 -0.01
C LYS A 58 -12.47 0.61 0.02
N TYR A 59 -12.57 1.26 -1.14
CA TYR A 59 -13.51 2.36 -1.34
C TYR A 59 -14.95 1.85 -1.32
N MET A 60 -15.84 2.69 -0.82
CA MET A 60 -17.28 2.44 -0.87
C MET A 60 -17.86 3.06 -2.14
N ILE A 61 -18.44 2.21 -2.99
CA ILE A 61 -19.10 2.66 -4.22
C ILE A 61 -20.39 3.40 -3.89
N ILE A 62 -20.49 4.63 -4.36
CA ILE A 62 -21.71 5.44 -4.28
C ILE A 62 -22.60 5.11 -5.48
N ARG A 63 -23.83 4.67 -5.19
CA ARG A 63 -24.82 4.24 -6.19
C ARG A 63 -25.94 5.27 -6.31
N THR A 64 -26.61 5.29 -7.47
CA THR A 64 -27.73 6.21 -7.73
C THR A 64 -28.88 6.02 -6.73
N GLY A 65 -29.16 4.79 -6.27
CA GLY A 65 -30.20 4.50 -5.27
C GLY A 65 -29.84 4.83 -3.82
N ASP A 66 -28.60 5.26 -3.52
CA ASP A 66 -28.22 5.58 -2.14
C ASP A 66 -28.95 6.83 -1.63
N THR A 67 -29.50 6.77 -0.41
CA THR A 67 -30.07 7.94 0.27
C THR A 67 -29.01 9.01 0.51
N ARG A 68 -29.43 10.27 0.72
CA ARG A 68 -28.51 11.38 1.00
C ARG A 68 -27.56 11.09 2.17
N GLN A 69 -28.07 10.47 3.24
CA GLN A 69 -27.27 10.11 4.41
C GLN A 69 -26.24 9.02 4.09
N VAL A 70 -26.63 7.99 3.35
CA VAL A 70 -25.71 6.92 2.90
C VAL A 70 -24.62 7.49 2.01
N ARG A 71 -24.97 8.34 1.03
CA ARG A 71 -24.00 9.03 0.18
C ARG A 71 -23.00 9.84 1.02
N ARG A 72 -23.47 10.62 2.00
CA ARG A 72 -22.60 11.41 2.90
C ARG A 72 -21.64 10.52 3.68
N ARG A 73 -22.10 9.40 4.22
CA ARG A 73 -21.25 8.45 4.97
C ARG A 73 -20.18 7.83 4.06
N LYS A 74 -20.55 7.39 2.85
CA LYS A 74 -19.63 6.81 1.87
C LYS A 74 -18.56 7.81 1.40
N ARG A 75 -18.94 9.07 1.11
CA ARG A 75 -17.97 10.12 0.76
C ARG A 75 -16.97 10.35 1.88
N ARG A 76 -17.44 10.48 3.12
CA ARG A 76 -16.56 10.66 4.29
C ARG A 76 -15.57 9.50 4.42
N HIS A 77 -16.04 8.27 4.26
CA HIS A 77 -15.17 7.08 4.22
C HIS A 77 -14.13 7.16 3.10
N ASN A 78 -14.56 7.45 1.87
CA ASN A 78 -13.66 7.53 0.72
C ASN A 78 -12.62 8.65 0.85
N HIS A 79 -13.01 9.82 1.37
CA HIS A 79 -12.08 10.90 1.68
C HIS A 79 -11.04 10.49 2.72
N ARG A 80 -11.48 9.88 3.83
CA ARG A 80 -10.57 9.34 4.84
C ARG A 80 -9.60 8.33 4.23
N LEU A 81 -10.10 7.43 3.39
CA LEU A 81 -9.26 6.43 2.73
C LEU A 81 -8.26 7.05 1.75
N ASN A 82 -8.67 8.08 1.00
CA ASN A 82 -7.75 8.86 0.16
C ASN A 82 -6.63 9.49 1.01
N LEU A 83 -6.96 10.11 2.15
CA LEU A 83 -5.97 10.71 3.05
C LEU A 83 -4.96 9.68 3.56
N LEU A 84 -5.43 8.51 4.01
CA LEU A 84 -4.55 7.44 4.50
C LEU A 84 -3.64 6.90 3.39
N LYS A 85 -4.17 6.70 2.18
CA LYS A 85 -3.38 6.24 1.03
C LYS A 85 -2.38 7.30 0.54
N ARG A 86 -2.73 8.59 0.58
CA ARG A 86 -1.81 9.71 0.32
C ARG A 86 -0.68 9.76 1.35
N ALA A 87 -1.00 9.58 2.63
CA ALA A 87 -0.02 9.55 3.69
C ALA A 87 0.94 8.37 3.52
N TYR A 88 0.42 7.19 3.18
CA TYR A 88 1.25 6.02 2.88
C TYR A 88 2.19 6.26 1.69
N ASN A 89 1.67 6.78 0.57
CA ASN A 89 2.50 7.10 -0.60
C ASN A 89 3.63 8.09 -0.25
N ARG A 90 3.39 9.05 0.64
CA ARG A 90 4.40 10.02 1.11
C ARG A 90 5.60 9.34 1.79
N THR A 91 5.34 8.25 2.52
CA THR A 91 6.38 7.53 3.29
C THR A 91 7.20 6.59 2.42
N MET A 92 6.75 6.32 1.20
CA MET A 92 7.47 5.46 0.28
C MET A 92 8.69 6.21 -0.29
N ILE A 93 9.78 5.49 -0.50
CA ILE A 93 10.94 6.03 -1.20
C ILE A 93 10.53 6.35 -2.64
N VAL A 94 10.65 7.62 -3.00
CA VAL A 94 10.22 8.13 -4.31
C VAL A 94 11.34 7.83 -5.32
N ASP A 95 11.11 6.84 -6.17
CA ASP A 95 12.01 6.44 -7.25
C ASP A 95 11.19 6.12 -8.52
N ARG A 96 11.82 6.14 -9.69
CA ARG A 96 11.18 5.89 -11.00
C ARG A 96 10.60 4.49 -11.12
N TRP A 97 11.13 3.52 -10.38
CA TRP A 97 10.66 2.12 -10.38
C TRP A 97 9.52 1.86 -9.38
N MET A 98 9.23 2.83 -8.52
CA MET A 98 8.23 2.68 -7.47
C MET A 98 6.81 2.62 -8.04
N LYS A 99 6.03 1.68 -7.47
CA LYS A 99 4.61 1.52 -7.75
C LYS A 99 3.80 2.02 -6.57
N TRP A 100 3.16 3.17 -6.71
CA TRP A 100 2.38 3.77 -5.63
C TRP A 100 0.94 3.26 -5.59
N ILE A 101 0.30 3.49 -4.43
CA ILE A 101 -1.11 3.21 -4.23
C ILE A 101 -1.91 4.27 -4.96
N LEU A 102 -2.74 3.81 -5.91
CA LEU A 102 -3.68 4.69 -6.59
C LEU A 102 -4.83 5.09 -5.67
N LEU A 103 -5.19 6.37 -5.72
CA LEU A 103 -6.37 6.91 -5.08
C LEU A 103 -7.63 6.66 -5.91
N ALA A 104 -8.82 7.00 -5.39
CA ALA A 104 -10.07 6.95 -6.13
C ALA A 104 -10.80 8.29 -6.03
N ASP A 105 -11.74 8.55 -6.94
CA ASP A 105 -12.64 9.68 -6.77
C ASP A 105 -13.50 9.47 -5.52
N ALA A 106 -13.45 10.41 -4.57
CA ALA A 106 -14.15 10.30 -3.30
C ALA A 106 -15.68 10.45 -3.46
N GLU A 107 -16.13 11.15 -4.50
CA GLU A 107 -17.55 11.39 -4.78
C GLU A 107 -18.25 10.16 -5.36
N THR A 108 -17.50 9.25 -5.98
CA THR A 108 -18.05 8.02 -6.56
C THR A 108 -17.53 6.73 -5.90
N GLY A 109 -16.37 6.79 -5.26
CA GLY A 109 -15.61 5.63 -4.78
C GLY A 109 -14.99 4.80 -5.91
N LYS A 110 -15.01 5.31 -7.15
CA LYS A 110 -14.55 4.58 -8.35
C LYS A 110 -13.22 5.12 -8.84
N ARG A 111 -12.51 4.25 -9.58
CA ARG A 111 -11.33 4.59 -10.36
C ARG A 111 -11.36 3.81 -11.68
N PRO A 112 -10.99 4.40 -12.83
CA PRO A 112 -10.84 3.65 -14.06
C PRO A 112 -9.57 2.78 -14.02
N SER A 113 -9.73 1.52 -13.62
CA SER A 113 -8.66 0.59 -13.26
C SER A 113 -7.60 0.33 -14.34
N LYS A 114 -7.96 0.44 -15.62
CA LYS A 114 -7.06 0.07 -16.73
C LYS A 114 -6.19 1.22 -17.25
N ILE A 115 -6.55 2.48 -16.98
CA ILE A 115 -5.89 3.64 -17.59
C ILE A 115 -5.12 4.50 -16.59
N CYS A 116 -5.37 4.36 -15.28
CA CYS A 116 -4.69 5.17 -14.28
C CYS A 116 -3.22 4.78 -14.13
N PRO A 117 -2.27 5.68 -14.40
CA PRO A 117 -0.85 5.40 -14.26
C PRO A 117 -0.44 5.42 -12.78
N ASN A 118 0.32 4.41 -12.38
CA ASN A 118 0.75 4.19 -10.99
C ASN A 118 2.25 3.89 -10.83
N THR A 119 3.01 4.18 -11.88
CA THR A 119 4.47 4.14 -11.92
C THR A 119 4.91 5.30 -12.80
N TRP A 120 6.14 5.78 -12.61
CA TRP A 120 6.70 6.88 -13.40
C TRP A 120 6.60 6.61 -14.90
N THR A 121 7.02 5.42 -15.33
CA THR A 121 6.99 5.01 -16.75
C THR A 121 5.58 5.11 -17.33
N LYS A 122 4.54 4.76 -16.58
CA LYS A 122 3.15 4.90 -17.05
C LYS A 122 2.75 6.37 -17.11
N VAL A 123 3.14 7.19 -16.14
CA VAL A 123 2.82 8.63 -16.10
C VAL A 123 3.41 9.35 -17.32
N ILE A 124 4.69 9.13 -17.61
CA ILE A 124 5.38 9.78 -18.74
C ILE A 124 4.80 9.34 -20.09
N ASN A 125 4.53 8.04 -20.25
CA ASN A 125 4.01 7.48 -21.50
C ASN A 125 2.49 7.65 -21.70
N THR A 126 1.77 8.17 -20.70
CA THR A 126 0.32 8.37 -20.84
C THR A 126 0.04 9.51 -21.82
N ARG A 127 -0.68 9.18 -22.91
CA ARG A 127 -1.06 10.14 -23.95
C ARG A 127 -2.03 11.19 -23.41
N ARG A 128 -1.95 12.41 -23.95
CA ARG A 128 -2.80 13.56 -23.57
C ARG A 128 -4.30 13.23 -23.57
N GLY A 129 -4.78 12.54 -24.60
CA GLY A 129 -6.19 12.11 -24.66
C GLY A 129 -6.60 11.14 -23.55
N THR A 130 -5.68 10.30 -23.06
CA THR A 130 -5.92 9.42 -21.91
C THR A 130 -5.95 10.21 -20.61
N TRP A 131 -5.11 11.23 -20.46
CA TRP A 131 -5.16 12.13 -19.30
C TRP A 131 -6.51 12.82 -19.17
N TYR A 132 -7.10 13.34 -20.25
CA TYR A 132 -8.46 13.90 -20.17
C TYR A 132 -9.49 12.85 -19.74
N LYS A 133 -9.42 11.61 -20.26
CA LYS A 133 -10.31 10.52 -19.83
C LYS A 133 -10.14 10.17 -18.35
N ILE A 134 -8.92 10.28 -17.82
CA ILE A 134 -8.66 10.11 -16.39
C ILE A 134 -9.29 11.28 -15.63
N GLY A 135 -9.02 12.52 -16.04
CA GLY A 135 -9.54 13.72 -15.38
C GLY A 135 -11.06 13.73 -15.30
N ASP A 136 -11.74 13.46 -16.42
CA ASP A 136 -13.19 13.37 -16.51
C ASP A 136 -13.79 12.35 -15.51
N LYS A 137 -13.06 11.26 -15.23
CA LYS A 137 -13.51 10.17 -14.34
C LYS A 137 -13.04 10.30 -12.89
N MET A 138 -12.01 11.08 -12.64
CA MET A 138 -11.34 11.18 -11.35
C MET A 138 -11.62 12.51 -10.64
N GLY A 139 -12.47 13.36 -11.22
CA GLY A 139 -12.86 14.65 -10.64
C GLY A 139 -11.94 15.81 -11.01
N PHE A 140 -11.28 15.76 -12.17
CA PHE A 140 -10.46 16.84 -12.74
C PHE A 140 -11.04 17.35 -14.08
N PRO A 141 -12.33 17.73 -14.18
CA PRO A 141 -12.93 18.18 -15.44
C PRO A 141 -12.26 19.45 -16.00
N TRP A 142 -11.61 20.26 -15.15
CA TRP A 142 -10.94 21.49 -15.56
C TRP A 142 -9.75 21.27 -16.49
N TRP A 143 -9.09 20.10 -16.46
CA TRP A 143 -7.97 19.80 -17.35
C TRP A 143 -8.34 20.01 -18.82
N ARG A 144 -9.53 19.57 -19.20
CA ARG A 144 -10.05 19.75 -20.56
C ARG A 144 -10.46 21.20 -20.81
N GLY A 145 -11.18 21.82 -19.89
CA GLY A 145 -11.66 23.20 -20.00
C GLY A 145 -10.53 24.22 -20.15
N GLN A 146 -9.44 24.03 -19.41
CA GLN A 146 -8.26 24.90 -19.42
C GLN A 146 -7.20 24.44 -20.43
N ARG A 147 -7.47 23.39 -21.21
CA ARG A 147 -6.57 22.83 -22.24
C ARG A 147 -5.16 22.51 -21.71
N TYR A 148 -5.08 21.93 -20.52
CA TYR A 148 -3.79 21.59 -19.92
C TYR A 148 -2.95 20.68 -20.82
N GLY A 149 -1.65 20.98 -20.84
CA GLY A 149 -0.61 20.15 -21.44
C GLY A 149 -0.32 18.89 -20.61
N ARG A 150 0.52 18.00 -21.15
CA ARG A 150 0.83 16.73 -20.48
C ARG A 150 1.53 16.94 -19.13
N GLY A 151 2.51 17.82 -19.08
CA GLY A 151 3.28 18.13 -17.89
C GLY A 151 2.38 18.57 -16.73
N LYS A 152 1.46 19.50 -16.98
CA LYS A 152 0.52 19.98 -15.96
C LYS A 152 -0.41 18.88 -15.43
N MET A 153 -0.93 18.02 -16.31
CA MET A 153 -1.79 16.90 -15.88
C MET A 153 -1.01 15.84 -15.09
N ARG A 154 0.25 15.58 -15.45
CA ARG A 154 1.13 14.69 -14.67
C ARG A 154 1.44 15.27 -13.30
N GLU A 155 1.76 16.56 -13.25
CA GLU A 155 2.04 17.30 -12.02
C GLU A 155 0.86 17.18 -11.06
N GLU A 156 -0.34 17.58 -11.47
CA GLU A 156 -1.55 17.50 -10.63
C GLU A 156 -1.89 16.06 -10.24
N TRP A 157 -1.71 15.09 -11.15
CA TRP A 157 -1.93 13.69 -10.84
C TRP A 157 -0.98 13.16 -9.77
N CYS A 158 0.32 13.43 -9.91
CA CYS A 158 1.33 12.97 -8.96
C CYS A 158 1.22 13.71 -7.62
N ASP A 159 0.93 15.02 -7.62
CA ASP A 159 0.67 15.79 -6.40
C ASP A 159 -0.58 15.28 -5.65
N TRP A 160 -1.66 15.00 -6.38
CA TRP A 160 -2.86 14.42 -5.80
C TRP A 160 -2.57 13.07 -5.12
N HIS A 161 -1.66 12.27 -5.68
CA HIS A 161 -1.19 11.01 -5.08
C HIS A 161 -0.09 11.16 -4.01
N ASN A 162 0.43 12.37 -3.81
CA ASN A 162 1.56 12.69 -2.94
C ASN A 162 2.88 12.00 -3.33
N VAL A 163 3.15 11.94 -4.63
CA VAL A 163 4.35 11.35 -5.24
C VAL A 163 5.00 12.31 -6.25
N LEU A 164 4.79 13.61 -6.10
CA LEU A 164 5.27 14.62 -7.05
C LEU A 164 6.79 14.54 -7.30
N GLY A 165 7.57 14.14 -6.29
CA GLY A 165 9.02 13.94 -6.39
C GLY A 165 9.46 12.90 -7.44
N VAL A 166 8.55 12.10 -7.99
CA VAL A 166 8.87 11.14 -9.05
C VAL A 166 9.12 11.82 -10.39
N LEU A 167 8.60 13.05 -10.57
CA LEU A 167 8.74 13.83 -11.79
C LEU A 167 9.90 14.81 -11.69
N THR A 168 10.70 14.92 -12.75
CA THR A 168 11.67 16.01 -12.90
C THR A 168 10.96 17.32 -13.24
N GLN A 169 11.70 18.44 -13.27
CA GLN A 169 11.13 19.73 -13.61
C GLN A 169 10.69 19.76 -15.08
N GLU A 170 11.52 19.23 -15.99
CA GLU A 170 11.26 19.19 -17.43
C GLU A 170 9.99 18.37 -17.74
N GLU A 171 9.75 17.29 -17.00
CA GLU A 171 8.57 16.43 -17.16
C GLU A 171 7.27 17.11 -16.73
N ARG A 172 7.35 18.11 -15.84
CA ARG A 172 6.22 18.93 -15.37
C ARG A 172 5.91 20.08 -16.32
N GLU A 173 6.90 20.55 -17.06
CA GLU A 173 6.78 21.67 -18.00
C GLU A 173 6.45 21.23 -19.44
N GLU A 174 6.45 19.92 -19.72
CA GLU A 174 6.13 19.40 -21.06
C GLU A 174 4.71 19.81 -21.52
N VAL A 175 4.62 20.40 -22.72
CA VAL A 175 3.36 20.85 -23.33
C VAL A 175 2.56 19.66 -23.91
#